data_AF-A7IM70-F1
#
_entry.id   AF-A7IM70-F1
#
_cell.length_a   1.000
_cell.length_b   1.000
_cell.length_c   1.000
_cell.angle_alpha   90.00
_cell.angle_beta   90.00
_cell.angle_gamma   90.00
#
_symmetry.space_group_name_H-M   'P 1'
#
loop_
_entity.id
_entity.type
_entity.pdbx_description
1 polymer ?
#
loop_
_entity_poly.entity_id
_entity_poly.type
_entity_poly.pdbx_seq_one_letter_code
_entity_poly.pdbx_strand_id
1 'polypeptide(L)'
;MAALFHILAGLALVAALIAWAVAVRGGLKAIAANRAAGQGGGAASYALLALWPFAVQRRGREADIDAVRTGKAAIAFFVSVTVAVAAISAYTNLTYKPPVAPAGSAPAAPAGAPSKS
;
A
#
# COMPACT_ATOMS: atom_id res chain seq x y z
N MET A 1 24.03 -1.76 -0.55
CA MET A 1 22.98 -2.43 0.28
C MET A 1 21.72 -1.57 0.39
N ALA A 2 21.73 -0.41 1.06
CA ALA A 2 20.52 0.41 1.23
C ALA A 2 19.80 0.78 -0.09
N ALA A 3 20.54 1.20 -1.13
CA ALA A 3 19.95 1.54 -2.43
C ALA A 3 19.10 0.42 -3.05
N LEU A 4 19.42 -0.86 -2.79
CA LEU A 4 18.63 -1.99 -3.27
C LEU A 4 17.23 -2.01 -2.67
N PHE A 5 17.09 -1.71 -1.37
CA PHE A 5 15.79 -1.62 -0.71
C PHE A 5 14.94 -0.47 -1.25
N HIS A 6 15.57 0.65 -1.61
CA HIS A 6 14.87 1.77 -2.25
C HIS A 6 14.33 1.40 -3.64
N ILE A 7 15.17 0.73 -4.46
CA ILE A 7 14.75 0.21 -5.77
C ILE A 7 13.63 -0.81 -5.61
N LEU A 8 13.74 -1.71 -4.65
CA LEU A 8 12.75 -2.76 -4.38
C LEU A 8 11.40 -2.15 -3.94
N ALA A 9 11.43 -1.11 -3.10
CA ALA A 9 10.23 -0.36 -2.75
C ALA A 9 9.58 0.30 -3.98
N GLY A 10 10.39 0.92 -4.85
CA GLY A 10 9.91 1.50 -6.11
C GLY A 10 9.25 0.46 -7.02
N LEU A 11 9.89 -0.68 -7.24
CA LEU A 11 9.33 -1.79 -8.04
C LEU A 11 8.03 -2.34 -7.43
N ALA A 12 7.98 -2.49 -6.12
CA ALA A 12 6.78 -2.94 -5.42
C ALA A 12 5.63 -1.95 -5.58
N LEU A 13 5.89 -0.64 -5.48
CA LEU A 13 4.87 0.39 -5.74
C LEU A 13 4.38 0.36 -7.19
N VAL A 14 5.29 0.20 -8.17
CA VAL A 14 4.89 0.06 -9.58
C VAL A 14 4.01 -1.18 -9.79
N ALA A 15 4.35 -2.31 -9.16
CA ALA A 15 3.52 -3.51 -9.22
C ALA A 15 2.13 -3.29 -8.58
N ALA A 16 2.04 -2.57 -7.47
CA ALA A 16 0.77 -2.18 -6.87
C ALA A 16 -0.07 -1.30 -7.82
N LEU A 17 0.55 -0.34 -8.51
CA LEU A 17 -0.13 0.51 -9.50
C LEU A 17 -0.63 -0.30 -10.70
N ILE A 18 0.15 -1.28 -11.18
CA ILE A 18 -0.29 -2.18 -12.25
C ILE A 18 -1.50 -3.00 -11.79
N ALA A 19 -1.46 -3.56 -10.59
CA ALA A 19 -2.59 -4.31 -10.02
C ALA A 19 -3.84 -3.44 -9.87
N TRP A 20 -3.68 -2.18 -9.42
CA TRP A 20 -4.75 -1.20 -9.35
C TRP A 20 -5.34 -0.90 -10.73
N ALA A 21 -4.50 -0.66 -11.74
CA ALA A 21 -4.95 -0.38 -13.10
C ALA A 21 -5.71 -1.56 -13.72
N VAL A 22 -5.28 -2.81 -13.44
CA VAL A 22 -6.02 -4.01 -13.85
C VAL A 22 -7.41 -4.05 -13.21
N ALA A 23 -7.52 -3.72 -11.92
CA ALA A 23 -8.79 -3.66 -11.22
C ALA A 23 -9.69 -2.53 -11.77
N VAL A 24 -9.15 -1.34 -12.02
CA VAL A 24 -9.87 -0.21 -12.63
C VAL A 24 -10.43 -0.59 -14.00
N ARG A 25 -9.60 -1.18 -14.86
CA ARG A 25 -10.02 -1.60 -16.20
C ARG A 25 -11.14 -2.65 -16.14
N GLY A 26 -11.07 -3.57 -15.19
CA GLY A 26 -12.14 -4.54 -14.96
C GLY A 26 -13.42 -3.90 -14.41
N GLY A 27 -13.31 -2.95 -13.48
CA GLY A 27 -14.46 -2.23 -12.93
C GLY A 27 -15.15 -1.32 -13.94
N LEU A 28 -14.42 -0.67 -14.85
CA LEU A 28 -15.01 0.08 -15.97
C LEU A 28 -15.86 -0.82 -16.88
N LYS A 29 -15.35 -2.01 -17.21
CA LYS A 29 -16.11 -3.01 -17.99
C LYS A 29 -17.38 -3.44 -17.27
N ALA A 30 -17.29 -3.68 -15.95
CA ALA A 30 -18.46 -4.04 -15.14
C ALA A 30 -19.51 -2.93 -15.09
N ILE A 31 -19.10 -1.67 -14.92
CA ILE A 31 -20.02 -0.51 -14.93
C ILE A 31 -20.70 -0.39 -16.30
N ALA A 32 -19.95 -0.56 -17.39
CA ALA A 32 -20.51 -0.52 -18.74
C ALA A 32 -21.53 -1.66 -18.97
N ALA A 33 -21.21 -2.88 -18.53
CA ALA A 33 -22.11 -4.02 -18.63
C ALA A 33 -23.39 -3.84 -17.79
N ASN A 34 -23.27 -3.36 -16.54
CA ASN A 34 -24.42 -3.07 -15.68
C ASN A 34 -25.31 -1.98 -16.27
N ARG A 35 -24.72 -0.96 -16.91
CA ARG A 35 -25.46 0.08 -17.63
C ARG A 35 -26.20 -0.48 -18.85
N ALA A 36 -25.57 -1.34 -19.65
CA ALA A 36 -26.20 -2.00 -20.80
C ALA A 36 -27.36 -2.91 -20.37
N ALA A 37 -27.25 -3.56 -19.21
CA ALA A 37 -28.30 -4.38 -18.62
C ALA A 37 -29.43 -3.59 -17.93
N GLY A 38 -29.40 -2.25 -17.98
CA GLY A 38 -30.40 -1.40 -17.33
C GLY A 38 -30.32 -1.37 -15.80
N GLN A 39 -29.29 -1.97 -15.19
CA GLN A 39 -29.17 -2.12 -13.73
C GLN A 39 -28.51 -0.95 -13.01
N GLY A 40 -28.44 0.22 -13.65
CA GLY A 40 -27.84 1.42 -13.07
C GLY A 40 -26.31 1.37 -13.01
N GLY A 41 -25.71 2.54 -13.21
CA GLY A 41 -24.27 2.77 -13.24
C GLY A 41 -24.02 4.28 -13.14
N GLY A 42 -24.28 4.81 -11.95
CA GLY A 42 -24.25 6.24 -11.65
C GLY A 42 -22.88 6.72 -11.17
N ALA A 43 -22.78 8.02 -10.87
CA ALA A 43 -21.55 8.66 -10.39
C ALA A 43 -20.92 7.94 -9.18
N ALA A 44 -21.74 7.36 -8.29
CA ALA A 44 -21.28 6.58 -7.14
C ALA A 44 -20.41 5.37 -7.54
N SER A 45 -20.70 4.70 -8.65
CA SER A 45 -19.90 3.56 -9.13
C SER A 45 -18.53 4.00 -9.63
N TYR A 46 -18.44 5.18 -10.25
CA TYR A 46 -17.17 5.76 -10.67
C TYR A 46 -16.36 6.28 -9.48
N ALA A 47 -17.01 6.90 -8.50
CA ALA A 47 -16.37 7.31 -7.25
C ALA A 47 -15.80 6.09 -6.49
N LEU A 48 -16.59 5.01 -6.38
CA LEU A 48 -16.13 3.75 -5.80
C LEU A 48 -14.97 3.15 -6.59
N LEU A 49 -15.03 3.18 -7.91
CA LEU A 49 -13.95 2.69 -8.77
C LEU A 49 -12.64 3.47 -8.56
N ALA A 50 -12.72 4.80 -8.41
CA ALA A 50 -11.56 5.66 -8.22
C ALA A 50 -10.93 5.47 -6.83
N LEU A 51 -11.75 5.32 -5.79
CA LEU A 51 -11.30 5.15 -4.41
C LEU A 51 -10.88 3.71 -4.10
N TRP A 52 -11.61 2.73 -4.64
CA TRP A 52 -11.43 1.31 -4.35
C TRP A 52 -11.94 0.41 -5.48
N PRO A 53 -11.14 0.20 -6.54
CA PRO A 53 -11.58 -0.51 -7.74
C PRO A 53 -11.94 -1.99 -7.49
N PHE A 54 -11.49 -2.57 -6.37
CA PHE A 54 -11.76 -3.96 -6.01
C PHE A 54 -13.18 -4.19 -5.45
N ALA A 55 -13.92 -3.16 -5.04
CA ALA A 55 -15.29 -3.31 -4.53
C ALA A 55 -16.38 -3.22 -5.60
N VAL A 56 -16.04 -2.93 -6.86
CA VAL A 56 -17.04 -2.80 -7.92
C VAL A 56 -17.68 -4.16 -8.21
N GLN A 57 -18.97 -4.29 -7.85
CA GLN A 57 -19.74 -5.52 -8.04
C GLN A 57 -19.90 -5.86 -9.52
N ARG A 58 -19.61 -7.11 -9.85
CA ARG A 58 -19.81 -7.69 -11.20
C ARG A 58 -20.94 -8.71 -11.13
N ARG A 59 -21.80 -8.74 -12.15
CA ARG A 59 -22.96 -9.63 -12.21
C ARG A 59 -22.95 -10.47 -13.48
N GLY A 60 -23.55 -11.66 -13.43
CA GLY A 60 -23.68 -12.57 -14.57
C GLY A 60 -22.56 -13.61 -14.68
N ARG A 61 -22.59 -14.41 -15.76
CA ARG A 61 -21.71 -15.57 -15.97
C ARG A 61 -20.24 -15.21 -16.21
N GLU A 62 -19.96 -13.97 -16.65
CA GLU A 62 -18.60 -13.43 -16.75
C GLU A 62 -18.03 -13.00 -15.39
N ALA A 63 -18.87 -12.88 -14.34
CA ALA A 63 -18.45 -12.40 -13.04
C ALA A 63 -17.46 -13.34 -12.35
N ASP A 64 -17.54 -14.67 -12.54
CA ASP A 64 -16.63 -15.61 -11.87
C ASP A 64 -15.19 -15.55 -12.40
N ILE A 65 -15.02 -15.52 -13.73
CA ILE A 65 -13.70 -15.42 -14.36
C ILE A 65 -13.04 -14.09 -13.96
N ASP A 66 -13.82 -13.03 -13.99
CA ASP A 66 -13.36 -11.71 -13.60
C ASP A 66 -13.16 -11.56 -12.09
N ALA A 67 -13.90 -12.27 -11.26
CA ALA A 67 -13.71 -12.31 -9.81
C ALA A 67 -12.38 -12.95 -9.44
N VAL A 68 -12.00 -14.07 -10.08
CA VAL A 68 -10.69 -14.68 -9.88
C VAL A 68 -9.57 -13.71 -10.28
N ARG A 69 -9.72 -13.04 -11.43
CA ARG A 69 -8.72 -12.07 -11.90
C ARG A 69 -8.60 -10.86 -10.97
N THR A 70 -9.73 -10.35 -10.50
CA THR A 70 -9.78 -9.20 -9.57
C THR A 70 -9.26 -9.58 -8.19
N GLY A 71 -9.56 -10.78 -7.70
CA GLY A 71 -9.00 -11.32 -6.46
C GLY A 71 -7.48 -11.48 -6.53
N LYS A 72 -6.95 -12.01 -7.63
CA LYS A 72 -5.50 -12.06 -7.87
C LYS A 72 -4.87 -10.67 -7.90
N ALA A 73 -5.52 -9.69 -8.54
CA ALA A 73 -5.06 -8.31 -8.55
C ALA A 73 -5.09 -7.69 -7.14
N ALA A 74 -6.12 -7.95 -6.34
CA ALA A 74 -6.20 -7.48 -4.96
C ALA A 74 -5.08 -8.08 -4.10
N ILE A 75 -4.84 -9.39 -4.21
CA ILE A 75 -3.74 -10.07 -3.50
C ILE A 75 -2.40 -9.45 -3.93
N ALA A 76 -2.16 -9.30 -5.23
CA ALA A 76 -0.94 -8.70 -5.76
C ALA A 76 -0.74 -7.27 -5.21
N PHE A 77 -1.81 -6.46 -5.19
CA PHE A 77 -1.77 -5.11 -4.62
C PHE A 77 -1.34 -5.12 -3.14
N PHE A 78 -1.98 -5.93 -2.29
CA PHE A 78 -1.64 -5.99 -0.86
C PHE A 78 -0.23 -6.53 -0.61
N VAL A 79 0.19 -7.56 -1.35
CA VAL A 79 1.55 -8.11 -1.26
C VAL A 79 2.56 -7.04 -1.66
N SER A 80 2.34 -6.35 -2.78
CA SER A 80 3.20 -5.28 -3.26
C SER A 80 3.32 -4.13 -2.25
N VAL A 81 2.21 -3.67 -1.67
CA VAL A 81 2.25 -2.61 -0.65
C VAL A 81 3.01 -3.08 0.59
N THR A 82 2.79 -4.31 1.05
CA THR A 82 3.49 -4.88 2.20
C THR A 82 5.00 -4.94 1.97
N VAL A 83 5.42 -5.39 0.78
CA VAL A 83 6.84 -5.43 0.39
C VAL A 83 7.42 -4.02 0.32
N ALA A 84 6.69 -3.05 -0.21
CA ALA A 84 7.14 -1.65 -0.27
C ALA A 84 7.38 -1.09 1.15
N VAL A 85 6.44 -1.29 2.08
CA VAL A 85 6.56 -0.84 3.47
C VAL A 85 7.74 -1.51 4.17
N ALA A 86 7.92 -2.81 4.01
CA ALA A 86 9.05 -3.55 4.58
C ALA A 86 10.39 -3.04 4.03
N ALA A 87 10.47 -2.81 2.71
CA ALA A 87 11.67 -2.31 2.06
C ALA A 87 12.01 -0.87 2.47
N ILE A 88 11.01 0.01 2.58
CA ILE A 88 11.20 1.38 3.09
C ILE A 88 11.68 1.34 4.54
N SER A 89 11.10 0.48 5.39
CA SER A 89 11.53 0.34 6.78
C SER A 89 12.98 -0.11 6.88
N ALA A 90 13.39 -1.10 6.09
CA ALA A 90 14.78 -1.56 6.00
C ALA A 90 15.71 -0.45 5.48
N TYR A 91 15.30 0.27 4.44
CA TYR A 91 16.07 1.41 3.91
C TYR A 91 16.31 2.47 4.97
N THR A 92 15.26 2.89 5.68
CA THR A 92 15.34 3.90 6.74
C THR A 92 16.26 3.45 7.86
N ASN A 93 16.13 2.20 8.34
CA ASN A 93 17.00 1.66 9.38
C ASN A 93 18.49 1.61 8.96
N LEU A 94 18.77 1.31 7.69
CA LEU A 94 20.15 1.24 7.17
C LEU A 94 20.77 2.60 6.86
N THR A 95 19.95 3.64 6.67
CA THR A 95 20.41 4.99 6.33
C THR A 95 20.35 5.95 7.51
N TYR A 96 19.64 5.59 8.58
CA TYR A 96 19.56 6.38 9.78
C TYR A 96 20.95 6.52 10.43
N LYS A 97 21.42 7.76 10.55
CA LYS A 97 22.57 8.12 11.36
C LYS A 97 22.05 8.78 12.63
N PRO A 98 22.22 8.16 13.82
CA PRO A 98 21.81 8.81 15.05
C PRO A 98 22.56 10.14 15.20
N PRO A 99 21.92 11.19 15.73
CA PRO A 99 22.59 12.44 16.00
C PRO A 99 23.75 12.14 16.96
N VAL A 100 24.97 12.41 16.51
CA VAL A 100 26.16 12.29 17.36
C VAL A 100 26.05 13.43 18.37
N ALA A 101 25.78 13.08 19.62
CA ALA A 101 25.79 14.05 20.70
C ALA A 101 27.20 14.70 20.73
N PRO A 102 27.31 16.04 20.77
CA PRO A 102 28.61 16.70 20.77
C PRO A 102 29.46 16.15 21.91
N ALA A 103 30.72 15.82 21.62
CA ALA A 103 31.67 15.33 22.61
C ALA A 103 31.74 16.32 23.79
N GLY A 104 31.07 15.98 24.89
CA GLY A 104 30.90 16.87 26.05
C GLY A 104 29.55 16.73 26.75
N SER A 105 28.50 16.24 26.10
CA SER A 105 27.23 15.94 26.77
C SER A 105 27.29 14.55 27.42
N ALA A 106 28.04 14.43 28.51
CA ALA A 106 27.85 13.32 29.43
C ALA A 106 26.43 13.41 30.00
N PRO A 107 25.65 12.30 30.07
CA PRO A 107 24.44 12.30 30.86
C PRO A 107 24.81 12.71 32.29
N ALA A 108 24.13 13.73 32.82
CA ALA A 108 24.33 14.15 34.20
C ALA A 108 24.22 12.90 35.10
N ALA A 109 25.28 12.59 35.84
CA ALA A 109 25.28 11.49 36.78
C ALA A 109 24.07 11.66 37.72
N PRO A 110 23.31 10.59 38.02
CA PRO A 110 22.20 10.71 38.96
C PRO A 110 22.75 11.26 40.27
N ALA A 111 22.17 12.39 40.72
CA ALA A 111 22.57 13.05 41.95
C ALA A 111 22.51 12.03 43.10
N GLY A 112 23.65 11.78 43.74
CA GLY A 112 23.74 10.87 44.88
C GLY A 112 22.73 11.30 45.95
N ALA A 113 21.96 10.34 46.47
CA ALA A 113 20.99 10.59 47.52
C ALA A 113 21.70 11.21 48.75
N PRO A 114 21.10 12.21 49.42
CA PRO A 114 21.72 12.84 50.57
C PRO A 114 21.86 11.83 51.71
N SER A 115 23.11 11.58 52.13
CA SER A 115 23.43 10.83 53.33
C SER A 115 22.96 11.61 54.55
N LYS A 116 22.08 11.02 55.36
CA LYS A 116 21.73 11.55 56.68
C LYS A 116 22.75 11.04 57.69
N SER A 117 23.48 11.94 58.34
CA SER A 117 24.24 11.70 59.57
C SER A 117 23.93 12.82 60.55
#